data_AF-A0A7W6AQ71-F1
#
_entry.id   AF-A0A7W6AQ71-F1
#
_cell.length_a   1.000
_cell.length_b   1.000
_cell.length_c   1.000
_cell.angle_alpha   90.00
_cell.angle_beta   90.00
_cell.angle_gamma   90.00
#
_symmetry.space_group_name_H-M   'P 1'
#
loop_
_entity.id
_entity.type
_entity.pdbx_description
1 polymer ?
#
loop_
_entity_poly.entity_id
_entity_poly.type
_entity_poly.pdbx_seq_one_letter_code
_entity_poly.pdbx_strand_id
1 'polypeptide(L)'
;MIRQHHREAKMGYVTFFSEKGIPHAGILIEYNSGSSEWLGFFPNPYKGRSGAVMLDDRESEVDWYVRYPGVDNFISKVRNFVVADYYSEIYQMLTSDCVTFAMDFAEQFGLAVPPRPHFFPSTLVYGIYRDNGHIGEYGQAPFPWKVKRK
;
A
#
# COMPACT_ATOMS: atom_id res chain seq x y z
N MET A 1 -8.43 27.14 31.62
CA MET A 1 -7.05 26.80 31.23
C MET A 1 -7.08 25.46 30.50
N ILE A 2 -7.29 25.46 29.18
CA ILE A 2 -7.44 24.24 28.38
C ILE A 2 -6.03 23.74 28.08
N ARG A 3 -5.64 22.61 28.70
CA ARG A 3 -4.41 21.91 28.33
C ARG A 3 -4.62 21.31 26.94
N GLN A 4 -4.18 22.01 25.90
CA GLN A 4 -3.92 21.38 24.61
C GLN A 4 -2.79 20.37 24.83
N HIS A 5 -3.17 19.13 25.10
CA HIS A 5 -2.26 18.01 24.95
C HIS A 5 -1.94 17.88 23.46
N HIS A 6 -0.87 18.55 23.04
CA HIS A 6 -0.17 18.20 21.81
C HIS A 6 0.34 16.77 21.99
N ARG A 7 -0.51 15.77 21.71
CA ARG A 7 -0.02 14.42 21.46
C ARG A 7 0.87 14.52 20.24
N GLU A 8 2.16 14.29 20.43
CA GLU A 8 3.10 14.16 19.32
C GLU A 8 2.52 13.20 18.29
N ALA A 9 2.55 13.62 17.03
CA ALA A 9 2.07 12.80 15.93
C ALA A 9 2.96 11.56 15.84
N LYS A 10 2.38 10.38 16.06
CA LYS A 10 3.10 9.11 15.91
C LYS A 10 3.34 8.84 14.43
N MET A 11 4.60 8.60 14.08
CA MET A 11 5.03 8.38 12.71
C MET A 11 5.20 6.88 12.42
N GLY A 12 4.59 6.45 11.33
CA GLY A 12 4.71 5.14 10.71
C GLY A 12 5.16 5.26 9.25
N TYR A 13 5.02 4.17 8.51
CA TYR A 13 5.43 4.08 7.11
C TYR A 13 4.38 3.37 6.25
N VAL A 14 4.29 3.80 5.00
CA VAL A 14 3.53 3.14 3.94
C VAL A 14 4.51 2.74 2.85
N THR A 15 4.53 1.46 2.52
CA THR A 15 5.41 0.89 1.50
C THR A 15 4.54 0.32 0.37
N PHE A 16 4.65 0.87 -0.82
CA PHE A 16 4.07 0.29 -2.04
C PHE A 16 5.07 -0.70 -2.61
N PHE A 17 4.61 -1.89 -2.98
CA PHE A 17 5.50 -2.93 -3.49
C PHE A 17 4.92 -3.65 -4.69
N SER A 18 5.80 -4.28 -5.46
CA SER A 18 5.47 -5.27 -6.47
C SER A 18 6.02 -6.63 -6.08
N GLU A 19 5.39 -7.71 -6.51
CA GLU A 19 5.83 -9.07 -6.19
C GLU A 19 6.66 -9.74 -7.30
N LYS A 20 7.45 -10.73 -6.91
CA LYS A 20 8.20 -11.65 -7.76
C LYS A 20 7.24 -12.69 -8.34
N GLY A 21 7.45 -13.06 -9.60
CA GLY A 21 6.70 -14.14 -10.23
C GLY A 21 5.34 -13.69 -10.76
N ILE A 22 4.30 -13.71 -9.93
CA ILE A 22 2.95 -13.30 -10.33
C ILE A 22 2.89 -11.77 -10.27
N PRO A 23 2.57 -11.07 -11.37
CA PRO A 23 2.42 -9.62 -11.33
C PRO A 23 1.34 -9.21 -10.33
N HIS A 24 1.78 -8.71 -9.17
CA HIS A 24 0.91 -8.19 -8.14
C HIS A 24 1.52 -6.92 -7.51
N ALA A 25 0.66 -5.98 -7.13
CA ALA A 25 1.01 -4.78 -6.37
C ALA A 25 0.28 -4.76 -5.03
N GLY A 26 0.94 -4.29 -3.98
CA GLY A 26 0.35 -4.22 -2.64
C GLY A 26 0.93 -3.08 -1.80
N ILE A 27 0.47 -3.01 -0.56
CA ILE A 27 0.86 -2.03 0.44
C ILE A 27 1.26 -2.75 1.73
N LEU A 28 2.42 -2.39 2.28
CA LEU A 28 2.81 -2.72 3.66
C LEU A 28 2.69 -1.45 4.49
N ILE A 29 1.90 -1.51 5.55
CA ILE A 29 1.77 -0.46 6.55
C ILE A 29 2.55 -0.85 7.80
N GLU A 30 3.38 0.05 8.31
CA GLU A 30 4.11 -0.13 9.57
C GLU A 30 3.80 1.04 10.52
N TYR A 31 3.08 0.77 11.60
CA TYR A 31 2.73 1.78 12.59
C TYR A 31 3.83 2.00 13.62
N ASN A 32 3.86 3.19 14.23
CA ASN A 32 4.79 3.51 15.30
C ASN A 32 4.76 2.52 16.49
N SER A 33 3.57 1.99 16.78
CA SER A 33 3.33 0.99 17.82
C SER A 33 4.13 -0.32 17.64
N GLY A 34 4.66 -0.55 16.45
CA GLY A 34 5.35 -1.78 16.08
C GLY A 34 4.47 -2.81 15.38
N SER A 35 3.19 -2.51 15.16
CA SER A 35 2.34 -3.38 14.32
C SER A 35 2.52 -3.10 12.84
N SER A 36 2.47 -4.15 12.04
CA SER A 36 2.37 -4.06 10.58
C SER A 36 1.07 -4.69 10.06
N GLU A 37 0.65 -4.23 8.89
CA GLU A 37 -0.45 -4.80 8.10
C GLU A 37 -0.01 -4.88 6.64
N TRP A 38 -0.19 -6.05 6.04
CA TRP A 38 -0.08 -6.23 4.60
C TRP A 38 -1.45 -6.02 3.97
N LEU A 39 -1.49 -5.38 2.80
CA LEU A 39 -2.72 -5.15 2.04
C LEU A 39 -2.45 -5.47 0.57
N GLY A 40 -3.29 -6.33 -0.01
CA GLY A 40 -3.34 -6.54 -1.46
C GLY A 40 -4.76 -6.83 -1.89
N PHE A 41 -5.10 -6.57 -3.16
CA PHE A 41 -6.42 -6.89 -3.70
C PHE A 41 -6.31 -8.00 -4.73
N PHE A 42 -7.05 -9.10 -4.52
CA PHE A 42 -6.95 -10.31 -5.34
C PHE A 42 -8.33 -10.77 -5.83
N PRO A 43 -8.40 -11.58 -6.91
CA PRO A 43 -9.60 -12.31 -7.24
C PRO A 43 -9.99 -13.25 -6.09
N ASN A 44 -11.26 -13.26 -5.69
CA ASN A 44 -11.76 -14.15 -4.65
C ASN A 44 -12.24 -15.48 -5.27
N PRO A 45 -11.54 -16.61 -5.07
CA PRO A 45 -11.91 -17.87 -5.70
C PRO A 45 -13.23 -18.45 -5.16
N TYR A 46 -13.68 -18.02 -3.98
CA TYR A 46 -14.87 -18.56 -3.30
C TYR A 46 -16.15 -17.75 -3.53
N LYS A 47 -16.04 -16.53 -4.09
CA LYS A 47 -17.17 -15.61 -4.29
C LYS A 47 -17.38 -15.20 -5.76
N GLY A 48 -17.05 -16.08 -6.70
CA GLY A 48 -17.23 -15.79 -8.13
C GLY A 48 -16.26 -14.72 -8.63
N ARG A 49 -16.76 -13.67 -9.33
CA ARG A 49 -15.92 -12.56 -9.85
C ARG A 49 -15.55 -11.50 -8.79
N SER A 50 -15.99 -11.64 -7.54
CA SER A 50 -15.64 -10.69 -6.47
C SER A 50 -14.14 -10.66 -6.22
N GLY A 51 -13.61 -9.51 -5.82
CA GLY A 51 -12.28 -9.41 -5.25
C GLY A 51 -12.27 -9.62 -3.74
N ALA A 52 -11.08 -9.64 -3.16
CA ALA A 52 -10.85 -9.72 -1.73
C ALA A 52 -9.59 -8.93 -1.35
N VAL A 53 -9.67 -8.18 -0.26
CA VAL A 53 -8.50 -7.59 0.38
C VAL A 53 -7.81 -8.68 1.21
N MET A 54 -6.57 -9.00 0.86
CA MET A 54 -5.70 -9.96 1.52
C MET A 54 -4.80 -9.26 2.53
N LEU A 55 -4.58 -9.92 3.67
CA LEU A 55 -3.79 -9.40 4.80
C LEU A 55 -2.55 -10.24 5.12
N ASP A 56 -2.27 -11.25 4.30
CA ASP A 56 -1.18 -12.20 4.53
C ASP A 56 0.20 -11.56 4.35
N ASP A 57 1.18 -12.05 5.10
CA ASP A 57 2.58 -11.64 4.96
C ASP A 57 3.09 -11.94 3.54
N ARG A 58 3.63 -10.90 2.87
CA ARG A 58 4.16 -10.99 1.50
C ARG A 58 5.66 -10.73 1.45
N GLU A 59 6.37 -10.66 2.57
CA GLU A 59 7.78 -10.24 2.63
C GLU A 59 8.70 -11.03 1.67
N SER A 60 8.53 -12.35 1.58
CA SER A 60 9.31 -13.20 0.67
C SER A 60 9.01 -12.94 -0.81
N GLU A 61 7.81 -12.47 -1.11
CA GLU A 61 7.32 -12.27 -2.46
C GLU A 61 7.70 -10.89 -3.00
N VAL A 62 8.08 -9.92 -2.17
CA VAL A 62 8.41 -8.56 -2.65
C VAL A 62 9.61 -8.58 -3.60
N ASP A 63 9.47 -7.88 -4.72
CA ASP A 63 10.53 -7.56 -5.68
C ASP A 63 11.00 -6.12 -5.50
N TRP A 64 10.21 -5.15 -5.93
CA TRP A 64 10.51 -3.72 -5.83
C TRP A 64 9.59 -3.05 -4.82
N TYR A 65 10.10 -2.02 -4.15
CA TYR A 65 9.32 -1.22 -3.23
C TYR A 65 9.65 0.26 -3.31
N VAL A 66 8.70 1.09 -2.87
CA VAL A 66 8.91 2.49 -2.51
C VAL A 66 8.20 2.77 -1.19
N ARG A 67 8.89 3.41 -0.25
CA ARG A 67 8.40 3.64 1.11
C ARG A 67 8.41 5.11 1.48
N TYR A 68 7.34 5.55 2.15
CA TYR A 68 7.11 6.92 2.58
C TYR A 68 6.71 6.97 4.06
N PRO A 69 7.19 7.94 4.83
CA PRO A 69 6.73 8.17 6.19
C PRO A 69 5.32 8.78 6.19
N GLY A 70 4.53 8.48 7.22
CA GLY A 70 3.21 9.07 7.41
C GLY A 70 2.79 9.12 8.88
N VAL A 71 1.86 10.01 9.21
CA VAL A 71 1.27 10.06 10.56
C VAL A 71 0.32 8.86 10.71
N ASP A 72 0.49 8.05 11.75
CA ASP A 72 -0.26 6.82 12.01
C ASP A 72 -1.78 7.02 11.85
N ASN A 73 -2.34 8.07 12.45
CA ASN A 73 -3.78 8.36 12.36
C ASN A 73 -4.24 8.63 10.93
N PHE A 74 -3.40 9.28 10.11
CA PHE A 74 -3.70 9.52 8.71
C PHE A 74 -3.58 8.23 7.90
N ILE A 75 -2.53 7.43 8.13
CA ILE A 75 -2.37 6.10 7.51
C ILE A 75 -3.59 5.21 7.79
N SER A 76 -4.02 5.11 9.05
CA SER A 76 -5.20 4.32 9.43
C SER A 76 -6.48 4.83 8.77
N LYS A 77 -6.63 6.16 8.62
CA LYS A 77 -7.78 6.75 7.92
C LYS A 77 -7.78 6.36 6.44
N VAL A 78 -6.66 6.49 5.74
CA VAL A 78 -6.51 6.11 4.33
C VAL A 78 -6.78 4.62 4.14
N ARG A 79 -6.17 3.77 4.98
CA ARG A 79 -6.40 2.32 4.99
C ARG A 79 -7.87 1.97 5.14
N ASN A 80 -8.56 2.56 6.10
CA ASN A 80 -9.98 2.26 6.33
C ASN A 80 -10.86 2.72 5.18
N PHE A 81 -10.56 3.88 4.58
CA PHE A 81 -11.29 4.40 3.44
C PHE A 81 -11.14 3.47 2.22
N VAL A 82 -9.90 3.20 1.80
CA VAL A 82 -9.63 2.39 0.60
C VAL A 82 -10.07 0.93 0.78
N VAL A 83 -9.84 0.32 1.95
CA VAL A 83 -10.29 -1.06 2.21
C VAL A 83 -11.81 -1.16 2.20
N ALA A 84 -12.52 -0.14 2.68
CA ALA A 84 -13.99 -0.14 2.63
C ALA A 84 -14.51 -0.10 1.19
N ASP A 85 -13.91 0.71 0.32
CA ASP A 85 -14.29 0.81 -1.09
C ASP A 85 -14.08 -0.53 -1.83
N TYR A 86 -13.05 -1.29 -1.45
CA TYR A 86 -12.71 -2.56 -2.10
C TYR A 86 -13.32 -3.81 -1.43
N TYR A 87 -13.99 -3.68 -0.28
CA TYR A 87 -14.47 -4.82 0.51
C TYR A 87 -15.50 -5.71 -0.24
N SER A 88 -16.32 -5.09 -1.10
CA SER A 88 -17.34 -5.80 -1.90
C SER A 88 -17.12 -5.68 -3.41
N GLU A 89 -15.98 -5.15 -3.84
CA GLU A 89 -15.76 -4.81 -5.24
C GLU A 89 -15.45 -6.05 -6.09
N ILE A 90 -15.76 -5.98 -7.39
CA ILE A 90 -15.46 -7.05 -8.35
C ILE A 90 -13.99 -6.91 -8.78
N TYR A 91 -13.25 -8.02 -8.80
CA TYR A 91 -11.90 -7.98 -9.34
C TYR A 91 -11.96 -7.91 -10.86
N GLN A 92 -11.50 -6.80 -11.43
CA GLN A 92 -11.47 -6.56 -12.86
C GLN A 92 -10.17 -5.85 -13.24
N MET A 93 -9.38 -6.50 -14.07
CA MET A 93 -8.13 -5.96 -14.60
C MET A 93 -8.34 -4.57 -15.21
N LEU A 94 -7.42 -3.65 -14.90
CA LEU A 94 -7.37 -2.25 -15.32
C LEU A 94 -8.46 -1.33 -14.77
N THR A 95 -9.37 -1.82 -13.92
CA THR A 95 -10.45 -0.99 -13.34
C THR A 95 -10.61 -1.15 -11.83
N SER A 96 -10.49 -2.36 -11.31
CA SER A 96 -10.50 -2.69 -9.89
C SER A 96 -9.66 -3.94 -9.68
N ASP A 97 -8.35 -3.74 -9.62
CA ASP A 97 -7.35 -4.79 -9.49
C ASP A 97 -6.26 -4.38 -8.48
N CYS A 98 -5.25 -5.22 -8.30
CA CYS A 98 -4.16 -4.95 -7.36
C CYS A 98 -3.41 -3.64 -7.64
N VAL A 99 -3.24 -3.28 -8.92
CA VAL A 99 -2.56 -2.05 -9.34
C VAL A 99 -3.43 -0.84 -9.02
N THR A 100 -4.70 -0.89 -9.38
CA THR A 100 -5.68 0.17 -9.09
C THR A 100 -5.83 0.38 -7.59
N PHE A 101 -5.90 -0.70 -6.81
CA PHE A 101 -5.94 -0.66 -5.35
C PHE A 101 -4.73 0.07 -4.75
N ALA A 102 -3.52 -0.24 -5.21
CA ALA A 102 -2.30 0.43 -4.77
C ALA A 102 -2.23 1.90 -5.23
N MET A 103 -2.73 2.22 -6.43
CA MET A 103 -2.85 3.60 -6.92
C MET A 103 -3.83 4.43 -6.09
N ASP A 104 -5.02 3.89 -5.80
CA ASP A 104 -6.03 4.56 -4.99
C ASP A 104 -5.49 4.82 -3.58
N PHE A 105 -4.77 3.86 -3.01
CA PHE A 105 -4.10 4.06 -1.72
C PHE A 105 -3.06 5.18 -1.78
N ALA A 106 -2.20 5.21 -2.82
CA ALA A 106 -1.19 6.25 -3.00
C ALA A 106 -1.82 7.65 -3.16
N GLU A 107 -2.86 7.78 -3.98
CA GLU A 107 -3.58 9.05 -4.17
C GLU A 107 -4.24 9.52 -2.88
N GLN A 108 -4.93 8.64 -2.14
CA GLN A 108 -5.54 8.97 -0.86
C GLN A 108 -4.50 9.31 0.22
N PHE A 109 -3.29 8.76 0.10
CA PHE A 109 -2.15 9.11 0.92
C PHE A 109 -1.46 10.43 0.51
N GLY A 110 -1.93 11.07 -0.56
CA GLY A 110 -1.45 12.36 -1.04
C GLY A 110 -0.25 12.29 -1.98
N LEU A 111 0.02 11.12 -2.56
CA LEU A 111 1.07 10.92 -3.54
C LEU A 111 0.55 11.09 -4.97
N ALA A 112 1.40 11.58 -5.86
CA ALA A 112 1.17 11.49 -7.30
C ALA A 112 1.31 10.03 -7.75
N VAL A 113 0.50 9.62 -8.73
CA VAL A 113 0.56 8.29 -9.34
C VAL A 113 0.67 8.38 -10.87
N PRO A 114 1.18 7.32 -11.53
CA PRO A 114 1.20 7.26 -12.99
C PRO A 114 -0.20 7.39 -13.61
N PRO A 115 -0.30 7.78 -14.90
CA PRO A 115 -1.59 7.82 -15.59
C PRO A 115 -2.32 6.47 -15.62
N ARG A 116 -3.64 6.51 -15.50
CA ARG A 116 -4.52 5.34 -15.64
C ARG A 116 -4.92 5.10 -17.11
N PRO A 117 -5.16 3.84 -17.53
CA PRO A 117 -4.96 2.61 -16.78
C PRO A 117 -3.47 2.26 -16.68
N HIS A 118 -3.08 1.65 -15.56
CA HIS A 118 -1.71 1.16 -15.36
C HIS A 118 -1.74 -0.36 -15.24
N PHE A 119 -0.83 -1.05 -15.95
CA PHE A 119 -0.90 -2.52 -16.06
C PHE A 119 0.16 -3.25 -15.24
N PHE A 120 1.38 -2.71 -15.14
CA PHE A 120 2.51 -3.44 -14.58
C PHE A 120 2.84 -2.99 -13.15
N PRO A 121 2.77 -3.90 -12.16
CA PRO A 121 3.10 -3.59 -10.77
C PRO A 121 4.50 -3.01 -10.54
N SER A 122 5.54 -3.56 -11.18
CA SER A 122 6.92 -3.06 -11.00
C SER A 122 7.09 -1.63 -11.51
N THR A 123 6.43 -1.28 -12.62
CA THR A 123 6.45 0.08 -13.15
C THR A 123 5.55 1.02 -12.37
N LEU A 124 4.55 0.51 -11.62
CA LEU A 124 3.75 1.32 -10.70
C LEU A 124 4.65 1.85 -9.58
N VAL A 125 5.39 0.96 -8.91
CA VAL A 125 6.28 1.31 -7.80
C VAL A 125 7.30 2.36 -8.22
N TYR A 126 7.97 2.14 -9.36
CA TYR A 126 8.91 3.11 -9.91
C TYR A 126 8.21 4.43 -10.33
N GLY A 127 7.00 4.33 -10.90
CA GLY A 127 6.21 5.48 -11.29
C GLY A 127 5.82 6.38 -10.11
N ILE A 128 5.35 5.80 -9.00
CA ILE A 128 5.09 6.53 -7.75
C ILE A 128 6.38 7.21 -7.27
N TYR A 129 7.51 6.49 -7.25
CA TYR A 129 8.79 7.08 -6.83
C TYR A 129 9.18 8.29 -7.70
N ARG A 130 9.12 8.14 -9.02
CA ARG A 130 9.46 9.17 -10.01
C ARG A 130 8.54 10.38 -9.92
N ASP A 131 7.23 10.17 -9.91
CA ASP A 131 6.23 11.23 -10.01
C ASP A 131 6.13 12.05 -8.71
N ASN A 132 6.65 11.52 -7.60
CA ASN A 132 6.82 12.24 -6.33
C ASN A 132 8.25 12.79 -6.14
N GLY A 133 8.97 13.06 -7.23
CA GLY A 133 10.26 13.77 -7.17
C GLY A 133 11.39 12.99 -6.52
N HIS A 134 11.33 11.65 -6.52
CA HIS A 134 12.37 10.77 -5.99
C HIS A 134 12.61 10.86 -4.47
N ILE A 135 11.61 11.31 -3.69
CA ILE A 135 11.74 11.57 -2.24
C ILE A 135 11.43 10.36 -1.32
N GLY A 136 11.18 9.17 -1.87
CA GLY A 136 10.90 7.94 -1.11
C GLY A 136 12.08 6.98 -1.00
N GLU A 137 12.02 6.05 -0.03
CA GLU A 137 12.96 4.92 0.07
C GLU A 137 12.60 3.90 -1.02
N TYR A 138 13.26 3.97 -2.17
CA TYR A 138 13.07 3.06 -3.30
C TYR A 138 14.17 2.02 -3.39
N GLY A 139 13.82 0.76 -3.64
CA GLY A 139 14.79 -0.31 -3.78
C GLY A 139 14.19 -1.65 -4.17
N GLN A 140 15.07 -2.65 -4.25
CA GLN A 140 14.71 -4.05 -4.43
C GLN A 140 14.82 -4.78 -3.08
N ALA A 141 13.92 -5.74 -2.82
CA ALA A 141 13.98 -6.58 -1.62
C ALA A 141 15.24 -7.47 -1.62
N PRO A 142 15.79 -7.84 -0.45
CA PRO A 142 15.20 -7.71 0.88
C PRO A 142 15.15 -6.26 1.39
N PHE A 143 14.21 -5.97 2.29
CA PHE A 143 14.17 -4.66 2.92
C PHE A 143 15.45 -4.42 3.75
N PRO A 144 16.02 -3.20 3.72
CA PRO A 144 17.15 -2.86 4.58
C PRO A 144 16.76 -2.66 6.05
N TRP A 145 15.46 -2.69 6.36
CA TRP A 145 14.91 -2.68 7.72
C TRP A 145 14.21 -4.00 8.05
N LYS A 146 14.00 -4.24 9.34
CA LYS A 146 13.19 -5.37 9.80
C LYS A 146 11.72 -4.98 9.82
N VAL A 147 10.88 -5.74 9.12
CA VAL A 147 9.43 -5.62 9.23
C VAL A 147 9.02 -6.05 10.63
N LYS A 148 8.35 -5.17 11.37
CA LYS A 148 7.89 -5.48 12.73
C LYS A 148 6.63 -6.33 12.65
N ARG A 149 6.71 -7.58 13.11
CA ARG A 149 5.57 -8.50 13.16
C ARG A 149 4.85 -8.36 14.49
N LYS A 150 3.51 -8.39 14.43
CA LYS A 150 2.65 -8.35 15.62
C LYS A 150 2.56 -9.73 16.26
#